data_AF-A0A7W1UVL3-F1
#
_entry.id   AF-A0A7W1UVL3-F1
#
_cell.length_a   1.000
_cell.length_b   1.000
_cell.length_c   1.000
_cell.angle_alpha   90.00
_cell.angle_beta   90.00
_cell.angle_gamma   90.00
#
_symmetry.space_group_name_H-M   'P 1'
#
loop_
_entity.id
_entity.type
_entity.pdbx_description
1 polymer ?
#
loop_
_entity_poly.entity_id
_entity_poly.type
_entity_poly.pdbx_seq_one_letter_code
_entity_poly.pdbx_strand_id
1 'polypeptide(L)'
;RSPPSRAAQAVLPRTARRRTPVVAHQDRTRRSPPRSPSTGATSCPLADDAEPFGVLTGDALFIGDVGRPDLLSSKGVTSDELAACLYDSLHQQLMTLPDTTRVYPAHGAGSSCGKNLSSETWSTIGDQRATNYAVQAMTKEAFVHVVTEGHSLPPAYFSYDAVRNREVHEILDEEASPSPLALEDVLRKQRAGAVVLDTRDPNEFAIGHLSDSINVGLAGRYAEYVGGVIQPGAPMILVTEPGMEREAKNRLARIGFDNVVGFLHEPVAAFVANPDELSRSRRLDVAELERLVESERDLQLIDVRQPGEASKGVIPGAVEIPLTRLNERLSTLDASKPTVVYCAGGYRSSIAASRMAAAGFADVADLLGGYGAWSVATAR
;
A
#
# COMPACT_ATOMS: atom_id res chain seq x y z
N ARG A 1 -43.85 -15.56 -10.39
CA ARG A 1 -44.30 -14.24 -9.92
C ARG A 1 -43.27 -13.71 -8.94
N SER A 2 -42.42 -12.76 -9.41
CA SER A 2 -41.68 -11.69 -8.70
C SER A 2 -40.87 -12.00 -7.40
N PRO A 3 -39.89 -11.15 -7.00
CA PRO A 3 -38.49 -11.18 -7.46
C PRO A 3 -37.45 -11.09 -6.30
N PRO A 4 -36.12 -11.16 -6.56
CA PRO A 4 -35.10 -10.65 -5.64
C PRO A 4 -34.65 -9.22 -6.03
N SER A 5 -34.37 -8.42 -5.00
CA SER A 5 -34.13 -6.96 -4.99
C SER A 5 -32.70 -6.53 -5.31
N ARG A 6 -32.58 -5.28 -5.80
CA ARG A 6 -31.37 -4.54 -6.25
C ARG A 6 -30.64 -3.80 -5.11
N ALA A 7 -29.32 -3.60 -5.27
CA ALA A 7 -28.58 -2.32 -5.17
C ALA A 7 -27.09 -2.58 -5.51
N ALA A 8 -26.30 -1.76 -6.22
CA ALA A 8 -26.48 -0.45 -6.83
C ALA A 8 -25.76 -0.41 -8.19
N GLN A 9 -26.46 0.13 -9.20
CA GLN A 9 -25.99 0.30 -10.58
C GLN A 9 -25.52 1.75 -10.74
N ALA A 10 -24.32 1.97 -11.28
CA ALA A 10 -24.00 3.22 -11.95
C ALA A 10 -24.82 3.27 -13.26
N VAL A 11 -25.70 4.26 -13.37
CA VAL A 11 -26.65 4.43 -14.46
C VAL A 11 -25.92 4.97 -15.70
N LEU A 12 -25.75 4.12 -16.71
CA LEU A 12 -25.57 4.55 -18.11
C LEU A 12 -26.95 4.53 -18.81
N PRO A 13 -27.27 5.50 -19.69
CA PRO A 13 -28.57 5.57 -20.34
C PRO A 13 -28.87 4.31 -21.16
N ARG A 14 -30.06 3.75 -20.91
CA ARG A 14 -30.59 2.52 -21.50
C ARG A 14 -30.99 2.70 -22.97
N THR A 15 -30.03 2.81 -23.87
CA THR A 15 -30.19 2.54 -25.31
C THR A 15 -28.86 2.12 -25.94
N ALA A 16 -28.30 0.99 -25.51
CA ALA A 16 -27.26 0.31 -26.27
C ALA A 16 -27.49 -1.19 -26.18
N ARG A 17 -27.59 -1.83 -27.34
CA ARG A 17 -27.71 -3.29 -27.50
C ARG A 17 -26.66 -3.99 -26.63
N ARG A 18 -27.06 -5.09 -26.00
CA ARG A 18 -26.21 -5.94 -25.13
C ARG A 18 -24.81 -6.11 -25.73
N ARG A 19 -23.80 -5.57 -25.07
CA ARG A 19 -22.38 -5.74 -25.38
C ARG A 19 -21.79 -6.73 -24.38
N THR A 20 -21.51 -7.94 -24.84
CA THR A 20 -20.68 -8.89 -24.11
C THR A 20 -19.22 -8.54 -24.41
N PRO A 21 -18.35 -8.28 -23.42
CA PRO A 21 -16.93 -8.16 -23.68
C PRO A 21 -16.43 -9.51 -24.20
N VAL A 22 -16.04 -9.54 -25.47
CA VAL A 22 -15.30 -10.67 -26.02
C VAL A 22 -13.87 -10.52 -25.53
N VAL A 23 -13.48 -11.37 -24.58
CA VAL A 23 -12.06 -11.63 -24.32
C VAL A 23 -11.52 -12.24 -25.61
N ALA A 24 -10.72 -11.48 -26.34
CA ALA A 24 -10.04 -11.99 -27.53
C ALA A 24 -8.95 -12.98 -27.07
N HIS A 25 -9.33 -14.23 -26.86
CA HIS A 25 -8.41 -15.33 -27.13
C HIS A 25 -8.18 -15.33 -28.64
N GLN A 26 -7.16 -14.60 -29.11
CA GLN A 26 -6.59 -14.88 -30.41
C GLN A 26 -5.84 -16.20 -30.29
N ASP A 27 -6.54 -17.27 -30.62
CA ASP A 27 -5.95 -18.54 -31.02
C ASP A 27 -5.24 -18.33 -32.37
N ARG A 28 -4.04 -17.75 -32.30
CA ARG A 28 -2.99 -17.89 -33.31
C ARG A 28 -1.68 -18.07 -32.55
N THR A 29 -1.47 -19.29 -32.11
CA THR A 29 -0.15 -19.78 -31.70
C THR A 29 0.86 -19.60 -32.85
N ARG A 30 1.58 -18.48 -32.87
CA ARG A 30 2.98 -18.51 -33.34
C ARG A 30 3.81 -18.98 -32.16
N ARG A 31 4.09 -20.29 -32.15
CA ARG A 31 5.07 -20.88 -31.24
C ARG A 31 6.39 -20.10 -31.34
N SER A 32 6.81 -19.50 -30.24
CA SER A 32 8.18 -19.12 -29.93
C SER A 32 8.42 -19.49 -28.45
N PRO A 33 9.60 -20.00 -28.05
CA PRO A 33 9.83 -20.60 -26.73
C PRO A 33 9.82 -19.54 -25.61
N PRO A 34 9.67 -19.96 -24.33
CA PRO A 34 9.19 -19.09 -23.27
C PRO A 34 10.28 -18.12 -22.81
N ARG A 35 10.01 -16.80 -22.84
CA ARG A 35 10.81 -15.79 -22.14
C ARG A 35 9.91 -14.70 -21.55
N SER A 36 9.84 -14.71 -20.22
CA SER A 36 9.36 -13.70 -19.25
C SER A 36 7.84 -13.51 -19.01
N PRO A 37 7.41 -13.21 -17.76
CA PRO A 37 6.03 -13.36 -17.30
C PRO A 37 5.18 -12.06 -17.32
N SER A 38 4.03 -12.14 -18.00
CA SER A 38 2.74 -11.53 -17.66
C SER A 38 2.58 -10.01 -17.42
N THR A 39 3.25 -9.14 -18.18
CA THR A 39 2.75 -7.77 -18.45
C THR A 39 2.07 -7.75 -19.81
N GLY A 40 0.90 -8.38 -19.91
CA GLY A 40 0.14 -8.47 -21.16
C GLY A 40 -0.73 -7.23 -21.38
N ALA A 41 -0.35 -6.36 -22.32
CA ALA A 41 -1.28 -5.35 -22.84
C ALA A 41 -2.34 -6.06 -23.68
N THR A 42 -3.62 -5.83 -23.39
CA THR A 42 -4.73 -6.43 -24.14
C THR A 42 -5.50 -5.34 -24.87
N SER A 43 -5.55 -5.43 -26.20
CA SER A 43 -6.37 -4.54 -27.03
C SER A 43 -7.83 -4.99 -27.03
N CYS A 44 -8.77 -4.07 -26.81
CA CYS A 44 -10.20 -4.36 -26.85
C CYS A 44 -10.83 -3.73 -28.11
N PRO A 45 -11.02 -4.48 -29.20
CA PRO A 45 -11.79 -3.98 -30.34
C PRO A 45 -13.27 -3.86 -29.95
N LEU A 46 -13.91 -2.77 -30.33
CA LEU A 46 -15.37 -2.72 -30.43
C LEU A 46 -15.75 -3.41 -31.75
N ALA A 47 -16.79 -4.23 -31.73
CA ALA A 47 -17.23 -4.97 -32.91
C ALA A 47 -17.44 -4.03 -34.10
N ASP A 48 -16.75 -4.33 -35.21
CA ASP A 48 -16.79 -3.71 -36.54
C ASP A 48 -15.92 -2.46 -36.83
N ASP A 49 -15.08 -1.99 -35.90
CA ASP A 49 -14.16 -0.86 -36.17
C ASP A 49 -12.81 -1.29 -36.78
N ALA A 50 -12.34 -0.56 -37.79
CA ALA A 50 -11.03 -0.75 -38.43
C ALA A 50 -9.86 -0.30 -37.54
N GLU A 51 -10.12 0.57 -36.57
CA GLU A 51 -9.15 1.04 -35.58
C GLU A 51 -9.55 0.58 -34.16
N PRO A 52 -8.59 0.20 -33.31
CA PRO A 52 -8.90 -0.23 -31.95
C PRO A 52 -9.37 0.96 -31.10
N PHE A 53 -10.52 0.79 -30.44
CA PHE A 53 -11.09 1.79 -29.53
C PHE A 53 -10.16 2.12 -28.35
N GLY A 54 -9.51 1.11 -27.77
CA GLY A 54 -8.59 1.29 -26.66
C GLY A 54 -7.77 0.04 -26.32
N VAL A 55 -6.75 0.27 -25.50
CA VAL A 55 -5.83 -0.74 -24.98
C VAL A 55 -5.81 -0.70 -23.45
N LEU A 56 -5.93 -1.88 -22.84
CA LEU A 56 -5.70 -2.09 -21.42
C LEU A 56 -4.21 -2.34 -21.23
N THR A 57 -3.48 -1.35 -20.71
CA THR A 57 -2.01 -1.38 -20.66
C THR A 57 -1.45 -2.04 -19.42
N GLY A 58 -2.29 -2.37 -18.44
CA GLY A 58 -1.83 -2.89 -17.15
C GLY A 58 -0.86 -1.90 -16.52
N ASP A 59 0.30 -2.43 -16.11
CA ASP A 59 1.42 -1.64 -15.57
C ASP A 59 2.53 -1.39 -16.60
N ALA A 60 2.34 -1.73 -17.88
CA ALA A 60 3.36 -1.46 -18.89
C ALA A 60 3.43 0.04 -19.24
N LEU A 61 2.28 0.71 -19.35
CA LEU A 61 2.20 2.12 -19.68
C LEU A 61 1.15 2.81 -18.80
N PHE A 62 1.59 3.83 -18.07
CA PHE A 62 0.74 4.74 -17.32
C PHE A 62 0.57 6.07 -18.07
N ILE A 63 -0.29 6.94 -17.56
CA ILE A 63 -0.44 8.30 -18.09
C ILE A 63 0.73 9.14 -17.57
N GLY A 64 1.67 9.44 -18.46
CA GLY A 64 2.89 10.21 -18.17
C GLY A 64 4.04 9.41 -17.54
N ASP A 65 3.89 8.09 -17.36
CA ASP A 65 4.92 7.23 -16.76
C ASP A 65 4.81 5.77 -17.25
N VAL A 66 5.64 4.88 -16.71
CA VAL A 66 5.66 3.44 -16.98
C VAL A 66 5.83 2.64 -15.68
N GLY A 67 5.55 1.34 -15.74
CA GLY A 67 5.76 0.42 -14.62
C GLY A 67 7.22 0.33 -14.19
N ARG A 68 7.43 0.23 -12.88
CA ARG A 68 8.74 -0.06 -12.29
C ARG A 68 9.22 -1.48 -12.66
N PRO A 69 10.48 -1.65 -13.10
CA PRO A 69 10.98 -2.93 -13.58
C PRO A 69 11.63 -3.81 -12.47
N ASP A 70 11.62 -3.41 -11.20
CA ASP A 70 12.43 -4.02 -10.14
C ASP A 70 11.68 -5.04 -9.25
N LEU A 71 10.37 -5.21 -9.42
CA LEU A 71 9.54 -6.03 -8.50
C LEU A 71 9.87 -7.54 -8.52
N LEU A 72 10.38 -8.07 -9.63
CA LEU A 72 10.75 -9.48 -9.78
C LEU A 72 12.27 -9.74 -9.63
N SER A 73 13.04 -8.70 -9.27
CA SER A 73 14.50 -8.79 -9.08
C SER A 73 14.94 -9.88 -8.11
N SER A 74 14.12 -10.16 -7.10
CA SER A 74 14.34 -11.18 -6.07
C SER A 74 14.18 -12.64 -6.58
N LYS A 75 13.73 -12.87 -7.81
CA LYS A 75 13.46 -14.21 -8.37
C LYS A 75 14.34 -14.57 -9.58
N GLY A 76 15.51 -13.94 -9.71
CA GLY A 76 16.54 -14.32 -10.69
C GLY A 76 16.39 -13.68 -12.07
N VAL A 77 15.51 -12.69 -12.24
CA VAL A 77 15.46 -11.80 -13.41
C VAL A 77 15.84 -10.42 -12.94
N THR A 78 16.84 -9.80 -13.54
CA THR A 78 17.34 -8.48 -13.13
C THR A 78 16.37 -7.36 -13.51
N SER A 79 16.48 -6.23 -12.81
CA SER A 79 15.71 -5.02 -13.15
C SER A 79 16.00 -4.55 -14.57
N ASP A 80 17.25 -4.66 -15.02
CA ASP A 80 17.68 -4.26 -16.36
C ASP A 80 17.04 -5.13 -17.45
N GLU A 81 16.93 -6.44 -17.22
CA GLU A 81 16.26 -7.36 -18.13
C GLU A 81 14.77 -7.04 -18.27
N LEU A 82 14.10 -6.72 -17.15
CA LEU A 82 12.68 -6.34 -17.16
C LEU A 82 12.46 -4.98 -17.83
N ALA A 83 13.34 -4.01 -17.59
CA ALA A 83 13.33 -2.73 -18.28
C ALA A 83 13.56 -2.89 -19.79
N ALA A 84 14.47 -3.77 -20.20
CA ALA A 84 14.70 -4.09 -21.60
C ALA A 84 13.46 -4.72 -22.26
N CYS A 85 12.74 -5.62 -21.57
CA CYS A 85 11.47 -6.16 -22.04
C CYS A 85 10.39 -5.07 -22.15
N LEU A 86 10.31 -4.19 -21.16
CA LEU A 86 9.36 -3.08 -21.15
C LEU A 86 9.57 -2.15 -22.36
N TYR A 87 10.82 -1.81 -22.68
CA TYR A 87 11.16 -1.04 -23.88
C TYR A 87 10.60 -1.68 -25.16
N ASP A 88 10.80 -2.99 -25.33
CA ASP A 88 10.29 -3.71 -26.50
C ASP A 88 8.76 -3.68 -26.55
N SER A 89 8.08 -3.90 -25.42
CA SER A 89 6.62 -3.82 -25.32
C SER A 89 6.08 -2.43 -25.69
N LEU A 90 6.72 -1.36 -25.21
CA LEU A 90 6.31 0.01 -25.50
C LEU A 90 6.50 0.32 -27.00
N HIS A 91 7.71 0.14 -27.52
CA HIS A 91 8.07 0.64 -28.85
C HIS A 91 7.63 -0.29 -29.99
N GLN A 92 7.59 -1.61 -29.78
CA GLN A 92 7.26 -2.57 -30.84
C GLN A 92 5.78 -2.97 -30.84
N GLN A 93 5.04 -2.68 -29.76
CA GLN A 93 3.62 -3.03 -29.65
C GLN A 93 2.76 -1.79 -29.41
N LEU A 94 2.89 -1.12 -28.27
CA LEU A 94 1.96 -0.04 -27.91
C LEU A 94 2.07 1.18 -28.83
N MET A 95 3.28 1.64 -29.15
CA MET A 95 3.47 2.84 -29.99
C MET A 95 3.19 2.60 -31.49
N THR A 96 2.89 1.36 -31.88
CA THR A 96 2.43 1.01 -33.23
C THR A 96 0.93 1.24 -33.42
N LEU A 97 0.18 1.44 -32.33
CA LEU A 97 -1.25 1.71 -32.36
C LEU A 97 -1.54 3.12 -32.88
N PRO A 98 -2.72 3.35 -33.49
CA PRO A 98 -3.17 4.68 -33.89
C PRO A 98 -3.19 5.67 -32.72
N ASP A 99 -2.89 6.93 -32.99
CA ASP A 99 -2.86 7.97 -31.96
C ASP A 99 -4.22 8.18 -31.27
N THR A 100 -5.32 7.87 -31.97
CA THR A 100 -6.70 7.92 -31.47
C THR A 100 -7.02 6.81 -30.46
N THR A 101 -6.21 5.77 -30.37
CA THR A 101 -6.44 4.63 -29.48
C THR A 101 -6.31 5.05 -28.02
N ARG A 102 -7.35 4.77 -27.22
CA ARG A 102 -7.38 5.11 -25.79
C ARG A 102 -6.47 4.20 -24.98
N VAL A 103 -5.83 4.76 -23.96
CA VAL A 103 -4.97 4.08 -23.01
C VAL A 103 -5.68 3.98 -21.67
N TYR A 104 -5.82 2.76 -21.16
CA TYR A 104 -6.42 2.45 -19.87
C TYR A 104 -5.41 1.69 -18.97
N PRO A 105 -4.71 2.40 -18.06
CA PRO A 105 -3.78 1.77 -17.13
C PRO A 105 -4.48 1.01 -16.01
N ALA A 106 -3.76 0.11 -15.34
CA ALA A 106 -4.24 -0.57 -14.13
C ALA A 106 -4.12 0.28 -12.86
N HIS A 107 -3.26 1.30 -12.85
CA HIS A 107 -3.02 2.17 -11.70
C HIS A 107 -3.03 3.66 -12.09
N GLY A 108 -3.30 4.52 -11.10
CA GLY A 108 -3.24 5.99 -11.20
C GLY A 108 -2.58 6.62 -9.98
N ALA A 109 -2.79 7.92 -9.78
CA ALA A 109 -2.19 8.71 -8.69
C ALA A 109 -2.29 8.02 -7.33
N GLY A 110 -1.15 7.97 -6.62
CA GLY A 110 -1.03 7.36 -5.28
C GLY A 110 -0.57 5.89 -5.27
N SER A 111 -0.45 5.23 -6.43
CA SER A 111 0.16 3.90 -6.52
C SER A 111 1.69 3.94 -6.34
N SER A 112 2.26 2.87 -5.76
CA SER A 112 3.71 2.67 -5.64
C SER A 112 4.33 1.92 -6.85
N CYS A 113 3.52 1.64 -7.88
CA CYS A 113 3.95 0.91 -9.10
C CYS A 113 4.63 1.81 -10.14
N GLY A 114 4.58 3.13 -9.99
CA GLY A 114 5.19 4.13 -10.88
C GLY A 114 5.70 5.35 -10.10
N LYS A 115 6.50 6.21 -10.74
CA LYS A 115 7.15 7.37 -10.11
C LYS A 115 6.21 8.59 -10.02
N ASN A 116 5.47 8.86 -11.10
CA ASN A 116 4.66 10.06 -11.29
C ASN A 116 3.31 9.73 -11.95
N LEU A 117 2.47 8.94 -11.26
CA LEU A 117 1.17 8.56 -11.83
C LEU A 117 0.17 9.73 -11.82
N SER A 118 -0.45 9.97 -12.98
CA SER A 118 -1.52 10.95 -13.14
C SER A 118 -2.81 10.55 -12.41
N SER A 119 -3.63 11.55 -12.03
CA SER A 119 -4.99 11.35 -11.52
C SER A 119 -6.03 11.10 -12.62
N GLU A 120 -5.66 11.30 -13.88
CA GLU A 120 -6.51 10.97 -15.01
C GLU A 120 -6.78 9.46 -15.10
N THR A 121 -7.97 9.09 -15.58
CA THR A 121 -8.40 7.68 -15.64
C THR A 121 -8.15 7.01 -17.00
N TRP A 122 -7.86 7.81 -18.03
CA TRP A 122 -7.52 7.35 -19.37
C TRP A 122 -6.75 8.44 -20.13
N SER A 123 -6.06 8.07 -21.20
CA SER A 123 -5.38 8.99 -22.14
C SER A 123 -5.43 8.41 -23.56
N THR A 124 -4.60 8.88 -24.49
CA THR A 124 -4.47 8.31 -25.84
C THR A 124 -3.02 7.98 -26.16
N ILE A 125 -2.80 7.09 -27.14
CA ILE A 125 -1.46 6.78 -27.64
C ILE A 125 -0.78 8.05 -28.19
N GLY A 126 -1.52 8.92 -28.86
CA GLY A 126 -1.00 10.20 -29.36
C GLY A 126 -0.48 11.10 -28.23
N ASP A 127 -1.26 11.27 -27.17
CA ASP A 127 -0.86 12.08 -26.02
C ASP A 127 0.37 11.51 -25.31
N GLN A 128 0.41 10.17 -25.13
CA GLN A 128 1.56 9.51 -24.52
C GLN A 128 2.81 9.64 -25.40
N ARG A 129 2.68 9.50 -26.72
CA ARG A 129 3.79 9.73 -27.67
C ARG A 129 4.33 11.17 -27.56
N ALA A 130 3.46 12.14 -27.38
CA ALA A 130 3.84 13.55 -27.30
C ALA A 130 4.48 13.95 -25.95
N THR A 131 4.10 13.31 -24.85
CA THR A 131 4.41 13.82 -23.50
C THR A 131 5.10 12.84 -22.56
N ASN A 132 4.95 11.53 -22.76
CA ASN A 132 5.50 10.54 -21.83
C ASN A 132 7.00 10.35 -22.11
N TYR A 133 7.82 10.61 -21.08
CA TYR A 133 9.28 10.55 -21.20
C TYR A 133 9.77 9.19 -21.67
N ALA A 134 9.09 8.12 -21.26
CA ALA A 134 9.53 6.74 -21.47
C ALA A 134 9.38 6.27 -22.93
N VAL A 135 8.64 7.00 -23.76
CA VAL A 135 8.45 6.67 -25.19
C VAL A 135 9.11 7.69 -26.13
N GLN A 136 9.86 8.64 -25.58
CA GLN A 136 10.65 9.59 -26.37
C GLN A 136 11.82 8.89 -27.06
N ALA A 137 12.38 9.54 -28.10
CA ALA A 137 13.49 8.99 -28.85
C ALA A 137 14.74 8.82 -27.95
N MET A 138 15.10 7.58 -27.63
CA MET A 138 16.29 7.21 -26.88
C MET A 138 16.75 5.79 -27.22
N THR A 139 18.01 5.48 -26.89
CA THR A 139 18.51 4.10 -27.01
C THR A 139 17.91 3.22 -25.93
N LYS A 140 17.92 1.91 -26.15
CA LYS A 140 17.41 0.94 -25.17
C LYS A 140 18.20 0.99 -23.86
N GLU A 141 19.51 1.21 -23.94
CA GLU A 141 20.40 1.35 -22.79
C GLU A 141 20.07 2.61 -21.98
N ALA A 142 19.83 3.74 -22.66
CA ALA A 142 19.42 4.97 -22.01
C ALA A 142 18.04 4.82 -21.35
N PHE A 143 17.10 4.14 -22.00
CA PHE A 143 15.80 3.82 -21.41
C PHE A 143 15.98 3.01 -20.12
N VAL A 144 16.72 1.90 -20.17
CA VAL A 144 16.96 1.02 -19.01
C VAL A 144 17.50 1.83 -17.84
N HIS A 145 18.49 2.68 -18.07
CA HIS A 145 19.04 3.56 -17.03
C HIS A 145 17.97 4.48 -16.44
N VAL A 146 17.23 5.23 -17.26
CA VAL A 146 16.22 6.18 -16.78
C VAL A 146 15.08 5.48 -16.02
N VAL A 147 14.60 4.33 -16.50
CA VAL A 147 13.48 3.64 -15.86
C VAL A 147 13.88 2.80 -14.65
N THR A 148 15.16 2.57 -14.41
CA THR A 148 15.63 1.84 -13.21
C THR A 148 16.03 2.78 -12.07
N GLU A 149 16.33 4.05 -12.36
CA GLU A 149 16.70 5.04 -11.35
C GLU A 149 15.52 5.63 -10.57
N GLY A 150 15.76 6.08 -9.34
CA GLY A 150 14.81 6.95 -8.60
C GLY A 150 13.53 6.29 -8.10
N HIS A 151 13.45 4.96 -8.12
CA HIS A 151 12.33 4.25 -7.49
C HIS A 151 12.44 4.24 -5.97
N SER A 152 11.32 4.48 -5.29
CA SER A 152 11.21 4.15 -3.87
C SER A 152 11.32 2.64 -3.68
N LEU A 153 11.84 2.19 -2.54
CA LEU A 153 11.86 0.76 -2.22
C LEU A 153 10.42 0.22 -2.25
N PRO A 154 10.17 -0.92 -2.92
CA PRO A 154 8.82 -1.49 -2.95
C PRO A 154 8.42 -1.90 -1.53
N PRO A 155 7.14 -1.81 -1.14
CA PRO A 155 6.66 -2.36 0.12
C PRO A 155 6.99 -3.85 0.23
N ALA A 156 7.36 -4.32 1.42
CA ALA A 156 7.81 -5.71 1.62
C ALA A 156 6.75 -6.75 1.18
N TYR A 157 5.47 -6.45 1.40
CA TYR A 157 4.36 -7.33 1.06
C TYR A 157 4.17 -7.55 -0.44
N PHE A 158 4.71 -6.71 -1.34
CA PHE A 158 4.57 -6.91 -2.79
C PHE A 158 5.14 -8.26 -3.24
N SER A 159 6.21 -8.72 -2.59
CA SER A 159 6.81 -10.02 -2.86
C SER A 159 5.88 -11.18 -2.50
N TYR A 160 5.13 -11.02 -1.41
CA TYR A 160 4.10 -11.96 -0.96
C TYR A 160 2.93 -11.97 -1.94
N ASP A 161 2.41 -10.81 -2.35
CA ASP A 161 1.31 -10.70 -3.33
C ASP A 161 1.67 -11.36 -4.66
N ALA A 162 2.90 -11.12 -5.15
CA ALA A 162 3.38 -11.70 -6.40
C ALA A 162 3.52 -13.23 -6.33
N VAL A 163 3.76 -13.81 -5.14
CA VAL A 163 3.70 -15.26 -4.92
C VAL A 163 2.23 -15.71 -4.90
N ARG A 164 1.42 -15.08 -4.05
CA ARG A 164 0.02 -15.42 -3.80
C ARG A 164 -0.83 -15.41 -5.07
N ASN A 165 -0.65 -14.42 -5.94
CA ASN A 165 -1.36 -14.27 -7.22
C ASN A 165 -1.12 -15.43 -8.21
N ARG A 166 -0.10 -16.27 -7.98
CA ARG A 166 0.21 -17.45 -8.81
C ARG A 166 -0.33 -18.74 -8.20
N GLU A 167 -0.75 -18.70 -6.95
CA GLU A 167 -1.27 -19.85 -6.23
C GLU A 167 -2.77 -19.99 -6.48
N VAL A 168 -3.26 -21.22 -6.42
CA VAL A 168 -4.71 -21.45 -6.34
C VAL A 168 -5.12 -21.17 -4.91
N HIS A 169 -6.14 -20.33 -4.75
CA HIS A 169 -6.65 -19.97 -3.44
C HIS A 169 -8.18 -19.90 -3.44
N GLU A 170 -8.76 -20.00 -2.25
CA GLU A 170 -10.19 -19.88 -2.08
C GLU A 170 -10.65 -18.45 -2.45
N ILE A 171 -11.90 -18.36 -2.91
CA ILE A 171 -12.53 -17.07 -3.18
C ILE A 171 -12.97 -16.49 -1.84
N LEU A 172 -12.56 -15.26 -1.56
CA LEU A 172 -13.02 -14.53 -0.38
C LEU A 172 -14.53 -14.31 -0.46
N ASP A 173 -15.25 -14.68 0.60
CA ASP A 173 -16.62 -14.21 0.79
C ASP A 173 -16.59 -12.74 1.26
N GLU A 174 -16.80 -11.80 0.34
CA GLU A 174 -16.81 -10.37 0.62
C GLU A 174 -18.03 -9.92 1.46
N GLU A 175 -19.10 -10.72 1.50
CA GLU A 175 -20.34 -10.37 2.20
C GLU A 175 -20.35 -10.82 3.66
N ALA A 176 -19.63 -11.91 3.97
CA ALA A 176 -19.47 -12.41 5.33
C ALA A 176 -18.71 -11.42 6.23
N SER A 177 -19.29 -11.04 7.36
CA SER A 177 -18.56 -10.32 8.41
C SER A 177 -17.61 -11.28 9.14
N PRO A 178 -16.45 -10.79 9.64
CA PRO A 178 -15.62 -11.58 10.54
C PRO A 178 -16.39 -11.95 11.81
N SER A 179 -16.02 -13.05 12.48
CA SER A 179 -16.73 -13.50 13.68
C SER A 179 -16.52 -12.55 14.87
N PRO A 180 -17.58 -12.22 15.63
CA PRO A 180 -17.46 -11.43 16.86
C PRO A 180 -16.74 -12.25 17.93
N LEU A 181 -15.86 -11.59 18.69
CA LEU A 181 -15.10 -12.16 19.79
C LEU A 181 -15.34 -11.35 21.06
N ALA A 182 -15.55 -12.04 22.18
CA ALA A 182 -15.46 -11.43 23.50
C ALA A 182 -14.00 -11.07 23.82
N LEU A 183 -13.78 -10.10 24.71
CA LEU A 183 -12.44 -9.64 25.09
C LEU A 183 -11.54 -10.80 25.55
N GLU A 184 -12.05 -11.73 26.35
CA GLU A 184 -11.27 -12.88 26.84
C GLU A 184 -10.71 -13.72 25.68
N ASP A 185 -11.50 -13.93 24.63
CA ASP A 185 -11.06 -14.65 23.43
C ASP A 185 -10.04 -13.85 22.62
N VAL A 186 -10.19 -12.53 22.56
CA VAL A 186 -9.20 -11.65 21.92
C VAL A 186 -7.86 -11.77 22.63
N LEU A 187 -7.83 -11.58 23.95
CA LEU A 187 -6.61 -11.66 24.76
C LEU A 187 -5.98 -13.05 24.69
N ARG A 188 -6.79 -14.12 24.70
CA ARG A 188 -6.31 -15.50 24.55
C ARG A 188 -5.64 -15.72 23.19
N LYS A 189 -6.26 -15.25 22.11
CA LYS A 189 -5.70 -15.37 20.75
C LYS A 189 -4.49 -14.47 20.56
N GLN A 190 -4.48 -13.28 21.15
CA GLN A 190 -3.33 -12.36 21.12
C GLN A 190 -2.11 -13.00 21.78
N ARG A 191 -2.26 -13.59 22.98
CA ARG A 191 -1.21 -14.37 23.64
C ARG A 191 -0.73 -15.58 22.83
N ALA A 192 -1.58 -16.12 21.95
CA ALA A 192 -1.23 -17.20 21.03
C ALA A 192 -0.56 -16.71 19.73
N GLY A 193 -0.28 -15.42 19.60
CA GLY A 193 0.40 -14.81 18.46
C GLY A 193 -0.51 -14.11 17.44
N ALA A 194 -1.80 -13.94 17.72
CA ALA A 194 -2.66 -13.12 16.88
C ALA A 194 -2.35 -11.63 17.07
N VAL A 195 -2.32 -10.88 15.97
CA VAL A 195 -2.11 -9.43 15.99
C VAL A 195 -3.46 -8.76 16.19
N VAL A 196 -3.58 -7.92 17.23
CA VAL A 196 -4.74 -7.03 17.38
C VAL A 196 -4.48 -5.79 16.55
N LEU A 197 -5.25 -5.64 15.47
CA LEU A 197 -5.20 -4.50 14.56
C LEU A 197 -6.36 -3.55 14.88
N ASP A 198 -6.02 -2.40 15.46
CA ASP A 198 -6.98 -1.34 15.79
C ASP A 198 -7.07 -0.35 14.63
N THR A 199 -8.26 -0.25 14.04
CA THR A 199 -8.53 0.58 12.86
C THR A 199 -9.17 1.92 13.18
N ARG A 200 -9.31 2.27 14.48
CA ARG A 200 -9.87 3.55 14.93
C ARG A 200 -8.91 4.70 14.63
N ASP A 201 -9.40 5.93 14.79
CA ASP A 201 -8.59 7.14 14.62
C ASP A 201 -7.37 7.12 15.57
N PRO A 202 -6.17 7.50 15.12
CA PRO A 202 -4.99 7.49 15.97
C PRO A 202 -5.10 8.33 17.24
N ASN A 203 -5.91 9.39 17.25
CA ASN A 203 -6.12 10.19 18.45
C ASN A 203 -6.96 9.44 19.48
N GLU A 204 -7.98 8.69 19.02
CA GLU A 204 -8.80 7.84 19.89
C GLU A 204 -7.98 6.65 20.42
N PHE A 205 -7.19 6.02 19.55
CA PHE A 205 -6.26 4.97 19.93
C PHE A 205 -5.28 5.46 21.01
N ALA A 206 -4.73 6.67 20.86
CA ALA A 206 -3.77 7.21 21.80
C ALA A 206 -4.34 7.40 23.23
N ILE A 207 -5.64 7.72 23.34
CA ILE A 207 -6.31 7.90 24.63
C ILE A 207 -6.51 6.57 25.36
N GLY A 208 -6.74 5.47 24.62
CA GLY A 208 -6.91 4.13 25.19
C GLY A 208 -7.11 3.04 24.13
N HIS A 209 -6.32 1.98 24.22
CA HIS A 209 -6.35 0.81 23.33
C HIS A 209 -5.92 -0.45 24.07
N LEU A 210 -6.19 -1.63 23.53
CA LEU A 210 -5.66 -2.88 24.09
C LEU A 210 -4.14 -2.89 24.02
N SER A 211 -3.50 -3.29 25.11
CA SER A 211 -2.04 -3.44 25.15
C SER A 211 -1.55 -4.34 24.00
N ASP A 212 -0.38 -4.00 23.44
CA ASP A 212 0.24 -4.69 22.29
C ASP A 212 -0.60 -4.72 21.00
N SER A 213 -1.60 -3.85 20.86
CA SER A 213 -2.30 -3.64 19.58
C SER A 213 -1.54 -2.67 18.67
N ILE A 214 -1.71 -2.87 17.36
CA ILE A 214 -1.13 -2.01 16.32
C ILE A 214 -2.25 -1.14 15.76
N ASN A 215 -2.05 0.17 15.70
CA ASN A 215 -3.01 1.09 15.10
C ASN A 215 -2.69 1.35 13.64
N VAL A 216 -3.66 1.09 12.77
CA VAL A 216 -3.68 1.62 11.41
C VAL A 216 -5.11 2.05 11.10
N GLY A 217 -5.36 3.36 11.14
CA GLY A 217 -6.68 3.92 10.86
C GLY A 217 -7.24 3.44 9.52
N LEU A 218 -8.55 3.15 9.49
CA LEU A 218 -9.21 2.62 8.30
C LEU A 218 -9.26 3.64 7.15
N ALA A 219 -9.16 4.94 7.43
CA ALA A 219 -9.15 5.95 6.38
C ALA A 219 -7.88 5.91 5.51
N GLY A 220 -7.99 6.36 4.26
CA GLY A 220 -6.83 6.53 3.37
C GLY A 220 -6.15 5.20 3.01
N ARG A 221 -4.82 5.11 3.21
CA ARG A 221 -3.96 4.01 2.73
C ARG A 221 -3.86 2.82 3.71
N TYR A 222 -4.97 2.48 4.38
CA TYR A 222 -5.06 1.44 5.41
C TYR A 222 -4.34 0.13 5.04
N ALA A 223 -4.74 -0.54 3.96
CA ALA A 223 -4.20 -1.84 3.59
C ALA A 223 -2.68 -1.80 3.33
N GLU A 224 -2.22 -0.78 2.62
CA GLU A 224 -0.79 -0.59 2.33
C GLU A 224 0.03 -0.41 3.62
N TYR A 225 -0.46 0.41 4.56
CA TYR A 225 0.23 0.59 5.83
C TYR A 225 0.25 -0.70 6.66
N VAL A 226 -0.87 -1.45 6.68
CA VAL A 226 -0.91 -2.78 7.31
C VAL A 226 0.14 -3.71 6.70
N GLY A 227 0.23 -3.78 5.37
CA GLY A 227 1.23 -4.60 4.67
C GLY A 227 2.68 -4.17 4.94
N GLY A 228 2.91 -2.95 5.46
CA GLY A 228 4.23 -2.48 5.89
C GLY A 228 4.58 -2.83 7.33
N VAL A 229 3.60 -3.07 8.20
CA VAL A 229 3.82 -3.22 9.66
C VAL A 229 3.36 -4.55 10.24
N ILE A 230 2.52 -5.30 9.53
CA ILE A 230 2.11 -6.66 9.91
C ILE A 230 2.76 -7.67 8.96
N GLN A 231 3.22 -8.79 9.50
CA GLN A 231 3.81 -9.87 8.69
C GLN A 231 2.70 -10.60 7.90
N PRO A 232 2.92 -10.92 6.61
CA PRO A 232 1.97 -11.73 5.85
C PRO A 232 1.63 -13.06 6.54
N GLY A 233 0.36 -13.46 6.48
CA GLY A 233 -0.12 -14.71 7.08
C GLY A 233 -0.35 -14.68 8.59
N ALA A 234 0.05 -13.63 9.31
CA ALA A 234 -0.25 -13.49 10.73
C ALA A 234 -1.78 -13.47 10.96
N PRO A 235 -2.31 -14.23 11.95
CA PRO A 235 -3.72 -14.17 12.30
C PRO A 235 -4.04 -12.81 12.90
N MET A 236 -5.08 -12.14 12.39
CA MET A 236 -5.45 -10.79 12.81
C MET A 236 -6.81 -10.75 13.48
N ILE A 237 -6.92 -9.96 14.54
CA ILE A 237 -8.16 -9.62 15.21
C ILE A 237 -8.40 -8.13 15.02
N LEU A 238 -9.56 -7.76 14.52
CA LEU A 238 -9.87 -6.37 14.26
C LEU A 238 -10.50 -5.69 15.48
N VAL A 239 -10.09 -4.46 15.77
CA VAL A 239 -10.83 -3.51 16.61
C VAL A 239 -11.23 -2.37 15.70
N THR A 240 -12.52 -2.19 15.45
CA THR A 240 -13.01 -1.21 14.47
C THR A 240 -14.12 -0.36 15.06
N GLU A 241 -14.46 0.73 14.36
CA GLU A 241 -15.76 1.36 14.53
C GLU A 241 -16.88 0.34 14.21
N PRO A 242 -18.01 0.34 14.95
CA PRO A 242 -19.12 -0.56 14.70
C PRO A 242 -19.62 -0.47 13.25
N GLY A 243 -19.70 -1.61 12.57
CA GLY A 243 -20.14 -1.72 11.17
C GLY A 243 -19.02 -1.60 10.13
N MET A 244 -17.78 -1.34 10.55
CA MET A 244 -16.62 -1.25 9.65
C MET A 244 -15.82 -2.56 9.55
N GLU A 245 -16.22 -3.60 10.27
CA GLU A 245 -15.48 -4.87 10.40
C GLU A 245 -15.30 -5.54 9.04
N ARG A 246 -16.37 -5.58 8.24
CA ARG A 246 -16.36 -6.19 6.90
C ARG A 246 -15.51 -5.40 5.92
N GLU A 247 -15.58 -4.07 5.96
CA GLU A 247 -14.78 -3.21 5.08
C GLU A 247 -13.29 -3.35 5.40
N ALA A 248 -12.92 -3.34 6.69
CA ALA A 248 -11.56 -3.58 7.14
C ALA A 248 -11.04 -4.94 6.68
N LYS A 249 -11.82 -6.02 6.87
CA LYS A 249 -11.48 -7.38 6.39
C LYS A 249 -11.26 -7.41 4.87
N ASN A 250 -12.22 -6.91 4.08
CA ASN A 250 -12.15 -6.97 2.62
C ASN A 250 -10.95 -6.19 2.06
N ARG A 251 -10.61 -5.03 2.66
CA ARG A 251 -9.46 -4.25 2.24
C ARG A 251 -8.12 -4.92 2.53
N LEU A 252 -8.00 -5.67 3.62
CA LEU A 252 -6.82 -6.49 3.89
C LEU A 252 -6.69 -7.64 2.88
N ALA A 253 -7.80 -8.31 2.57
CA ALA A 253 -7.79 -9.40 1.61
C ALA A 253 -7.39 -8.96 0.18
N ARG A 254 -7.63 -7.70 -0.20
CA ARG A 254 -7.17 -7.13 -1.49
C ARG A 254 -5.64 -7.08 -1.65
N ILE A 255 -4.90 -7.17 -0.55
CA ILE A 255 -3.43 -7.32 -0.54
C ILE A 255 -3.00 -8.71 -0.06
N GLY A 256 -3.90 -9.70 -0.06
CA GLY A 256 -3.60 -11.06 0.38
C GLY A 256 -3.49 -11.27 1.89
N PHE A 257 -3.88 -10.29 2.71
CA PHE A 257 -3.91 -10.37 4.18
C PHE A 257 -5.30 -10.83 4.63
N ASP A 258 -5.69 -12.04 4.20
CA ASP A 258 -7.03 -12.61 4.38
C ASP A 258 -7.22 -13.40 5.69
N ASN A 259 -6.16 -13.59 6.50
CA ASN A 259 -6.20 -14.31 7.78
C ASN A 259 -6.79 -13.49 8.95
N VAL A 260 -8.01 -12.97 8.77
CA VAL A 260 -8.77 -12.28 9.83
C VAL A 260 -9.58 -13.31 10.63
N VAL A 261 -9.20 -13.55 11.88
CA VAL A 261 -9.78 -14.60 12.73
C VAL A 261 -10.98 -14.13 13.58
N GLY A 262 -11.30 -12.84 13.53
CA GLY A 262 -12.46 -12.25 14.20
C GLY A 262 -12.28 -10.75 14.46
N PHE A 263 -13.23 -10.18 15.19
CA PHE A 263 -13.16 -8.79 15.65
C PHE A 263 -13.64 -8.68 17.11
N LEU A 264 -13.17 -7.67 17.84
CA LEU A 264 -13.63 -7.39 19.20
C LEU A 264 -15.06 -6.84 19.18
N HIS A 265 -15.99 -7.58 19.79
CA HIS A 265 -17.37 -7.12 19.95
C HIS A 265 -17.45 -5.97 20.97
N GLU A 266 -18.16 -4.90 20.63
CA GLU A 266 -18.40 -3.73 21.50
C GLU A 266 -17.12 -3.18 22.18
N PRO A 267 -16.13 -2.70 21.40
CA PRO A 267 -14.81 -2.34 21.93
C PRO A 267 -14.86 -1.31 23.05
N VAL A 268 -15.72 -0.29 22.94
CA VAL A 268 -15.88 0.74 23.99
C VAL A 268 -16.33 0.14 25.31
N ALA A 269 -17.33 -0.75 25.29
CA ALA A 269 -17.81 -1.41 26.51
C ALA A 269 -16.75 -2.33 27.11
N ALA A 270 -16.03 -3.08 26.26
CA ALA A 270 -14.93 -3.93 26.67
C ALA A 270 -13.81 -3.13 27.37
N PHE A 271 -13.44 -1.96 26.84
CA PHE A 271 -12.41 -1.10 27.41
C PHE A 271 -12.82 -0.51 28.76
N VAL A 272 -14.05 0.01 28.85
CA VAL A 272 -14.56 0.58 30.11
C VAL A 272 -14.59 -0.47 31.23
N ALA A 273 -14.94 -1.71 30.89
CA ALA A 273 -15.02 -2.80 31.86
C ALA A 273 -13.65 -3.37 32.26
N ASN A 274 -12.59 -3.15 31.47
CA ASN A 274 -11.28 -3.80 31.65
C ASN A 274 -10.12 -2.80 31.50
N PRO A 275 -10.02 -1.79 32.39
CA PRO A 275 -8.98 -0.76 32.29
C PRO A 275 -7.55 -1.31 32.43
N ASP A 276 -7.36 -2.42 33.13
CA ASP A 276 -6.05 -3.05 33.35
C ASP A 276 -5.46 -3.69 32.09
N GLU A 277 -6.29 -3.94 31.06
CA GLU A 277 -5.85 -4.47 29.76
C GLU A 277 -5.47 -3.36 28.78
N LEU A 278 -5.67 -2.09 29.17
CA LEU A 278 -5.49 -0.94 28.29
C LEU A 278 -4.12 -0.28 28.44
N SER A 279 -3.62 0.20 27.31
CA SER A 279 -2.46 1.07 27.20
C SER A 279 -2.84 2.43 26.61
N ARG A 280 -1.94 3.41 26.75
CA ARG A 280 -2.06 4.74 26.14
C ARG A 280 -0.82 5.01 25.29
N SER A 281 -1.01 5.67 24.16
CA SER A 281 0.12 6.06 23.33
C SER A 281 0.67 7.39 23.83
N ARG A 282 1.98 7.46 24.03
CA ARG A 282 2.66 8.71 24.35
C ARG A 282 2.83 9.51 23.07
N ARG A 283 2.34 10.74 23.04
CA ARG A 283 2.50 11.65 21.90
C ARG A 283 3.10 12.94 22.41
N LEU A 284 4.16 13.41 21.77
CA LEU A 284 4.92 14.57 22.19
C LEU A 284 4.65 15.75 21.27
N ASP A 285 4.62 16.95 21.82
CA ASP A 285 4.80 18.16 21.04
C ASP A 285 6.31 18.46 20.80
N VAL A 286 6.58 19.52 20.03
CA VAL A 286 7.95 19.93 19.70
C VAL A 286 8.73 20.33 20.96
N ALA A 287 8.12 21.06 21.89
CA ALA A 287 8.80 21.56 23.08
C ALA A 287 9.13 20.43 24.07
N GLU A 288 8.28 19.40 24.12
CA GLU A 288 8.56 18.14 24.83
C GLU A 288 9.71 17.38 24.20
N LEU A 289 9.77 17.29 22.87
CA LEU A 289 10.88 16.65 22.17
C LEU A 289 12.20 17.40 22.41
N GLU A 290 12.22 18.73 22.32
CA GLU A 290 13.42 19.54 22.60
C GLU A 290 13.97 19.26 24.00
N ARG A 291 13.10 19.26 25.02
CA ARG A 291 13.49 18.94 26.39
C ARG A 291 14.06 17.53 26.53
N LEU A 292 13.45 16.54 25.86
CA LEU A 292 13.95 15.16 25.89
C LEU A 292 15.30 15.02 25.20
N VAL A 293 15.51 15.69 24.05
CA VAL A 293 16.80 15.68 23.36
C VAL A 293 17.91 16.28 24.24
N GLU A 294 17.58 17.29 25.06
CA GLU A 294 18.53 17.89 26.01
C GLU A 294 18.79 17.01 27.24
N SER A 295 17.75 16.35 27.77
CA SER A 295 17.84 15.60 29.04
C SER A 295 18.26 14.13 28.88
N GLU A 296 17.87 13.49 27.77
CA GLU A 296 18.03 12.04 27.55
C GLU A 296 19.16 11.74 26.57
N ARG A 297 20.33 11.40 27.11
CA ARG A 297 21.55 11.13 26.31
C ARG A 297 21.45 9.88 25.43
N ASP A 298 20.57 8.96 25.78
CA ASP A 298 20.35 7.68 25.10
C ASP A 298 19.07 7.66 24.23
N LEU A 299 18.43 8.82 24.02
CA LEU A 299 17.23 8.93 23.19
C LEU A 299 17.47 8.42 21.77
N GLN A 300 16.64 7.49 21.32
CA GLN A 300 16.57 7.07 19.93
C GLN A 300 15.55 7.90 19.17
N LEU A 301 16.00 8.67 18.18
CA LEU A 301 15.12 9.43 17.31
C LEU A 301 15.02 8.74 15.95
N ILE A 302 13.81 8.38 15.50
CA ILE A 302 13.60 7.60 14.28
C ILE A 302 12.75 8.38 13.28
N ASP A 303 13.27 8.58 12.08
CA ASP A 303 12.55 9.15 10.96
C ASP A 303 11.93 8.04 10.11
N VAL A 304 10.59 7.97 10.09
CA VAL A 304 9.86 6.94 9.33
C VAL A 304 9.37 7.40 7.96
N ARG A 305 9.87 8.54 7.46
CA ARG A 305 9.56 9.04 6.11
C ARG A 305 10.31 8.24 5.03
N GLN A 306 9.91 8.44 3.78
CA GLN A 306 10.63 7.87 2.64
C GLN A 306 11.95 8.64 2.41
N PRO A 307 12.99 8.00 1.82
CA PRO A 307 14.29 8.65 1.61
C PRO A 307 14.23 9.98 0.86
N GLY A 308 13.31 10.11 -0.11
CA GLY A 308 13.12 11.37 -0.87
C GLY A 308 12.47 12.51 -0.05
N GLU A 309 11.83 12.21 1.06
CA GLU A 309 11.37 13.21 2.03
C GLU A 309 12.48 13.58 3.00
N ALA A 310 13.22 12.59 3.50
CA ALA A 310 14.33 12.78 4.44
C ALA A 310 15.51 13.56 3.83
N SER A 311 15.76 13.39 2.53
CA SER A 311 16.79 14.15 1.80
C SER A 311 16.57 15.68 1.79
N LYS A 312 15.36 16.14 2.13
CA LYS A 312 15.01 17.56 2.25
C LYS A 312 15.32 18.14 3.65
N GLY A 313 15.85 17.32 4.55
CA GLY A 313 16.19 17.68 5.93
C GLY A 313 15.54 16.73 6.94
N VAL A 314 16.22 16.50 8.05
CA VAL A 314 15.86 15.58 9.15
C VAL A 314 16.06 16.28 10.49
N ILE A 315 15.45 15.76 11.55
CA ILE A 315 15.76 16.22 12.91
C ILE A 315 17.18 15.73 13.26
N PRO A 316 18.08 16.57 13.79
CA PRO A 316 19.45 16.17 14.10
C PRO A 316 19.52 14.92 14.99
N GLY A 317 20.38 13.97 14.63
CA GLY A 317 20.55 12.71 15.36
C GLY A 317 19.52 11.62 15.01
N ALA A 318 18.56 11.89 14.10
CA ALA A 318 17.59 10.89 13.69
C ALA A 318 18.21 9.77 12.85
N VAL A 319 17.74 8.54 13.10
CA VAL A 319 18.02 7.36 12.28
C VAL A 319 16.88 7.18 11.28
N GLU A 320 17.21 7.13 9.99
CA GLU A 320 16.22 6.96 8.92
C GLU A 320 15.81 5.49 8.76
N ILE A 321 14.56 5.17 9.09
CA ILE A 321 13.97 3.85 8.93
C ILE A 321 12.55 4.04 8.37
N PRO A 322 12.37 4.04 7.04
CA PRO A 322 11.05 4.21 6.43
C PRO A 322 10.02 3.23 7.01
N LEU A 323 8.79 3.68 7.22
CA LEU A 323 7.73 2.85 7.86
C LEU A 323 7.59 1.46 7.20
N THR A 324 7.70 1.40 5.88
CA THR A 324 7.59 0.16 5.08
C THR A 324 8.73 -0.85 5.34
N ARG A 325 9.78 -0.43 6.04
CA ARG A 325 10.97 -1.22 6.39
C ARG A 325 11.14 -1.38 7.89
N LEU A 326 10.24 -0.82 8.69
CA LEU A 326 10.32 -0.83 10.15
C LEU A 326 10.49 -2.27 10.66
N ASN A 327 9.64 -3.20 10.22
CA ASN A 327 9.68 -4.60 10.63
C ASN A 327 11.05 -5.29 10.43
N GLU A 328 11.74 -4.99 9.33
CA GLU A 328 13.04 -5.57 9.00
C GLU A 328 14.18 -4.98 9.86
N ARG A 329 13.92 -3.83 10.49
CA ARG A 329 14.93 -3.02 11.17
C ARG A 329 14.69 -2.86 12.68
N LEU A 330 13.57 -3.35 13.21
CA LEU A 330 13.29 -3.33 14.66
C LEU A 330 14.43 -3.92 15.48
N SER A 331 15.05 -5.01 15.02
CA SER A 331 16.18 -5.67 15.71
C SER A 331 17.48 -4.86 15.70
N THR A 332 17.56 -3.79 14.91
CA THR A 332 18.73 -2.90 14.87
C THR A 332 18.64 -1.77 15.90
N LEU A 333 17.52 -1.67 16.61
CA LEU A 333 17.25 -0.66 17.63
C LEU A 333 17.23 -1.32 19.03
N ASP A 334 17.51 -0.55 20.08
CA ASP A 334 17.48 -1.03 21.46
C ASP A 334 16.09 -0.79 22.07
N ALA A 335 15.33 -1.87 22.26
CA ALA A 335 13.97 -1.81 22.80
C ALA A 335 13.88 -1.29 24.24
N SER A 336 15.00 -1.22 24.96
CA SER A 336 15.06 -0.70 26.33
C SER A 336 15.25 0.82 26.40
N LYS A 337 15.65 1.47 25.30
CA LYS A 337 15.92 2.90 25.27
C LYS A 337 14.66 3.72 24.95
N PRO A 338 14.52 4.92 25.53
CA PRO A 338 13.49 5.88 25.12
C PRO A 338 13.58 6.13 23.62
N THR A 339 12.46 5.98 22.93
CA THR A 339 12.40 6.13 21.48
C THR A 339 11.33 7.13 21.07
N VAL A 340 11.70 8.12 20.27
CA VAL A 340 10.75 9.01 19.61
C VAL A 340 10.75 8.74 18.12
N VAL A 341 9.57 8.54 17.55
CA VAL A 341 9.38 8.36 16.11
C VAL A 341 8.66 9.55 15.51
N TYR A 342 9.07 9.98 14.32
CA TYR A 342 8.39 11.05 13.61
C TYR A 342 8.29 10.76 12.11
N CYS A 343 7.30 11.37 11.48
CA CYS A 343 7.14 11.37 10.04
C CYS A 343 6.92 12.80 9.53
N ALA A 344 6.36 13.00 8.33
CA ALA A 344 6.10 14.36 7.84
C ALA A 344 5.03 15.12 8.66
N GLY A 345 3.97 14.43 9.12
CA GLY A 345 2.78 15.07 9.70
C GLY A 345 2.13 14.34 10.88
N GLY A 346 2.77 13.32 11.45
CA GLY A 346 2.31 12.60 12.65
C GLY A 346 1.61 11.25 12.40
N TYR A 347 0.95 11.04 11.26
CA TYR A 347 0.16 9.80 11.04
C TYR A 347 1.01 8.53 10.91
N ARG A 348 2.06 8.53 10.09
CA ARG A 348 2.93 7.35 9.92
C ARG A 348 3.72 7.04 11.18
N SER A 349 4.03 8.06 11.98
CA SER A 349 4.75 7.91 13.23
C SER A 349 3.87 7.33 14.34
N SER A 350 2.57 7.63 14.38
CA SER A 350 1.66 6.95 15.32
C SER A 350 1.54 5.45 15.00
N ILE A 351 1.48 5.08 13.72
CA ILE A 351 1.52 3.68 13.28
C ILE A 351 2.84 3.04 13.73
N ALA A 352 3.98 3.68 13.44
CA ALA A 352 5.29 3.18 13.86
C ALA A 352 5.39 2.99 15.37
N ALA A 353 4.91 3.96 16.16
CA ALA A 353 4.95 3.90 17.62
C ALA A 353 4.15 2.70 18.15
N SER A 354 2.91 2.51 17.69
CA SER A 354 2.10 1.34 18.09
C SER A 354 2.76 0.01 17.69
N ARG A 355 3.39 -0.04 16.50
CA ARG A 355 4.11 -1.22 16.03
C ARG A 355 5.34 -1.53 16.87
N MET A 356 6.10 -0.52 17.28
CA MET A 356 7.27 -0.66 18.13
C MET A 356 6.89 -1.05 19.55
N ALA A 357 5.84 -0.46 20.11
CA ALA A 357 5.29 -0.88 21.40
C ALA A 357 4.90 -2.37 21.37
N ALA A 358 4.15 -2.81 20.35
CA ALA A 358 3.81 -4.22 20.15
C ALA A 358 5.02 -5.14 19.83
N ALA A 359 6.20 -4.57 19.53
CA ALA A 359 7.47 -5.30 19.41
C ALA A 359 8.25 -5.37 20.73
N GLY A 360 7.73 -4.83 21.83
CA GLY A 360 8.35 -4.84 23.15
C GLY A 360 9.24 -3.64 23.46
N PHE A 361 9.13 -2.54 22.70
CA PHE A 361 9.81 -1.29 23.06
C PHE A 361 9.12 -0.66 24.28
N ALA A 362 9.89 -0.43 25.34
CA ALA A 362 9.33 -0.07 26.65
C ALA A 362 8.85 1.38 26.76
N ASP A 363 9.50 2.31 26.06
CA ASP A 363 9.14 3.74 26.04
C ASP A 363 9.22 4.27 24.61
N VAL A 364 8.05 4.33 23.95
CA VAL A 364 7.93 4.86 22.59
C VAL A 364 6.93 6.01 22.56
N ALA A 365 7.30 7.09 21.90
CA ALA A 365 6.40 8.19 21.63
C ALA A 365 6.44 8.63 20.17
N ASP A 366 5.33 9.16 19.64
CA ASP A 366 5.31 9.83 18.34
C ASP A 366 5.29 11.36 18.45
N LEU A 367 5.91 12.04 17.47
CA LEU A 367 5.89 13.50 17.40
C LEU A 367 4.62 14.01 16.70
N LEU A 368 3.78 14.74 17.44
CA LEU A 368 2.61 15.43 16.91
C LEU A 368 3.01 16.45 15.85
N GLY A 369 2.33 16.40 14.69
CA GLY A 369 2.63 17.25 13.54
C GLY A 369 3.95 16.92 12.82
N GLY A 370 4.75 15.98 13.33
CA GLY A 370 5.96 15.46 12.69
C GLY A 370 7.01 16.52 12.36
N TYR A 371 7.81 16.24 11.34
CA TYR A 371 8.85 17.13 10.83
C TYR A 371 8.30 18.49 10.38
N GLY A 372 7.05 18.55 9.90
CA GLY A 372 6.41 19.81 9.53
C GLY A 372 6.28 20.77 10.72
N ALA A 373 5.80 20.27 11.87
CA ALA A 373 5.71 21.08 13.09
C ALA A 373 7.10 21.45 13.63
N TRP A 374 8.04 20.50 13.63
CA TRP A 374 9.43 20.74 14.04
C TRP A 374 10.08 21.85 13.22
N SER A 375 10.05 21.74 11.89
CA SER A 375 10.69 22.70 11.00
C SER A 375 10.15 24.12 11.13
N VAL A 376 8.87 24.28 11.45
CA VAL A 376 8.27 25.61 11.69
C VAL A 376 8.73 26.19 13.02
N ALA A 377 8.83 25.35 14.06
CA ALA A 377 9.24 25.78 15.39
C ALA A 377 10.72 26.19 15.45
N THR A 378 11.60 25.45 14.77
CA THR A 378 13.06 25.65 14.80
C THR A 378 13.58 26.58 13.69
N ALA A 379 12.70 27.12 12.85
CA ALA A 379 13.07 28.15 11.87
C ALA A 379 13.18 29.56 12.49
N ARG A 380 12.97 29.67 13.81
CA ARG A 380 13.20 30.86 14.63
C ARG A 380 14.65 30.92 15.08
#